data_AF-A0A9P9KY30-F1
#
_entry.id   AF-A0A9P9KY30-F1
#
_cell.length_a   1.000
_cell.length_b   1.000
_cell.length_c   1.000
_cell.angle_alpha   90.00
_cell.angle_beta   90.00
_cell.angle_gamma   90.00
#
_symmetry.space_group_name_H-M   'P 1'
#
loop_
_entity.id
_entity.type
_entity.pdbx_description
1 polymer ?
#
loop_
_entity_poly.entity_id
_entity_poly.type
_entity_poly.pdbx_seq_one_letter_code
_entity_poly.pdbx_strand_id
1 'polypeptide(L)'
;MRPSLLRLASAANTQRGLKPNPTALLPPIPLYRRLLRAHRKHLPAEMRVLGDEYIKAEFRAHRKVDNPAHLIGFLTEWQMYAQKIEGDQWVGDKLDEQKLSKMSDEQIHQLYELMQAIQNRSKEGGEQES
;
A
#
# COMPACT_ATOMS: atom_id res chain seq x y z
N MET A 1 37.41 -36.74 9.98
CA MET A 1 36.44 -36.91 8.88
C MET A 1 35.07 -37.20 9.47
N ARG A 2 34.09 -36.32 9.25
CA ARG A 2 32.69 -36.51 9.67
C ARG A 2 31.81 -36.21 8.46
N PRO A 3 31.01 -37.17 7.96
CA PRO A 3 30.12 -36.93 6.85
C PRO A 3 28.81 -36.34 7.38
N SER A 4 28.41 -35.18 6.89
CA SER A 4 27.07 -34.63 7.14
C SER A 4 26.33 -34.52 5.82
N LEU A 5 25.21 -35.22 5.78
CA LEU A 5 24.36 -35.56 4.63
C LEU A 5 23.93 -34.32 3.83
N LEU A 6 24.21 -34.35 2.52
CA LEU A 6 23.63 -33.42 1.55
C LEU A 6 22.13 -33.71 1.44
N ARG A 7 21.30 -32.78 1.91
CA ARG A 7 19.85 -32.84 1.78
C ARG A 7 19.47 -32.33 0.38
N LEU A 8 19.27 -33.25 -0.57
CA LEU A 8 18.70 -32.94 -1.88
C LEU A 8 17.22 -32.55 -1.68
N ALA A 9 16.88 -31.28 -1.90
CA ALA A 9 15.48 -30.86 -2.02
C ALA A 9 15.07 -30.94 -3.50
N SER A 10 14.01 -31.70 -3.76
CA SER A 10 13.41 -31.91 -5.08
C SER A 10 12.82 -30.62 -5.65
N ALA A 11 13.11 -30.34 -6.92
CA ALA A 11 12.52 -29.23 -7.66
C ALA A 11 11.06 -29.56 -8.02
N ALA A 12 10.11 -28.87 -7.39
CA ALA A 12 8.72 -28.87 -7.85
C ALA A 12 8.59 -27.94 -9.06
N ASN A 13 8.82 -28.50 -10.26
CA ASN A 13 8.44 -27.85 -11.49
C ASN A 13 6.93 -28.06 -11.71
N THR A 14 6.13 -27.02 -11.53
CA THR A 14 4.76 -26.97 -12.07
C THR A 14 4.50 -25.58 -12.60
N GLN A 15 4.86 -25.39 -13.87
CA GLN A 15 4.29 -24.33 -14.69
C GLN A 15 2.85 -24.73 -15.07
N ARG A 16 1.85 -24.15 -14.39
CA ARG A 16 0.51 -23.98 -14.97
C ARG A 16 -0.33 -22.95 -14.20
N GLY A 17 -0.57 -21.80 -14.84
CA GLY A 17 -1.63 -20.84 -14.50
C GLY A 17 -1.16 -19.55 -13.81
N LEU A 18 -1.14 -18.45 -14.57
CA LEU A 18 -1.05 -17.07 -14.09
C LEU A 18 -2.35 -16.65 -13.37
N LYS A 19 -2.74 -17.38 -12.33
CA LYS A 19 -3.66 -16.86 -11.33
C LYS A 19 -2.78 -16.27 -10.23
N PRO A 20 -2.93 -14.99 -9.84
CA PRO A 20 -2.27 -14.52 -8.64
C PRO A 20 -2.71 -15.47 -7.51
N ASN A 21 -1.76 -16.19 -6.92
CA ASN A 21 -2.02 -16.97 -5.73
C ASN A 21 -2.72 -16.03 -4.75
N PRO A 22 -3.86 -16.42 -4.13
CA PRO A 22 -4.43 -15.62 -3.07
C PRO A 22 -3.35 -15.54 -1.98
N THR A 23 -2.63 -14.42 -1.96
CA THR A 23 -1.57 -14.19 -0.98
C THR A 23 -2.25 -14.31 0.36
N ALA A 24 -1.90 -15.33 1.14
CA ALA A 24 -2.47 -15.53 2.46
C ALA A 24 -2.39 -14.21 3.23
N LEU A 25 -3.49 -13.83 3.87
CA LEU A 25 -3.59 -12.59 4.60
C LEU A 25 -2.51 -12.55 5.69
N LEU A 26 -1.65 -11.53 5.65
CA LEU A 26 -0.58 -11.40 6.62
C LEU A 26 -1.17 -11.01 7.99
N PRO A 27 -0.64 -11.58 9.09
CA PRO A 27 -0.99 -11.10 10.42
C PRO A 27 -0.59 -9.61 10.61
N PRO A 28 -1.17 -8.90 11.59
CA PRO A 28 -0.99 -7.45 11.72
C PRO A 28 0.47 -6.99 11.84
N ILE A 29 1.27 -7.63 12.69
CA ILE A 29 2.67 -7.22 12.93
C ILE A 29 3.58 -7.47 11.70
N PRO A 30 3.50 -8.64 11.02
CA PRO A 30 4.15 -8.82 9.72
C PRO A 30 3.75 -7.78 8.67
N LEU A 31 2.44 -7.50 8.53
CA LEU A 31 1.94 -6.55 7.55
C LEU A 31 2.44 -5.12 7.83
N TYR A 32 2.35 -4.68 9.09
CA TYR A 32 2.88 -3.39 9.54
C TYR A 32 4.36 -3.21 9.18
N ARG A 33 5.19 -4.24 9.42
CA ARG A 33 6.62 -4.20 9.07
C ARG A 33 6.85 -4.20 7.56
N ARG A 34 6.03 -4.90 6.78
CA ARG A 34 6.09 -4.90 5.31
C ARG A 34 5.79 -3.52 4.75
N LEU A 35 4.72 -2.88 5.22
CA LEU A 35 4.32 -1.54 4.79
C LEU A 35 5.42 -0.51 4.98
N LEU A 36 6.00 -0.44 6.19
CA LEU A 36 7.10 0.49 6.45
C LEU A 36 8.31 0.21 5.55
N ARG A 37 8.63 -1.05 5.25
CA ARG A 37 9.71 -1.40 4.31
C ARG A 37 9.38 -1.01 2.87
N ALA A 38 8.13 -1.19 2.44
CA ALA A 38 7.66 -0.80 1.12
C ALA A 38 7.80 0.71 0.94
N HIS A 39 7.32 1.50 1.92
CA HIS A 39 7.55 2.94 1.97
C HIS A 39 9.04 3.29 1.82
N ARG A 40 9.94 2.60 2.55
CA ARG A 40 11.37 2.93 2.45
C ARG A 40 11.99 2.71 1.09
N LYS A 41 11.50 1.72 0.35
CA LYS A 41 12.07 1.28 -0.92
C LYS A 41 11.47 2.00 -2.12
N HIS A 42 10.16 2.29 -2.08
CA HIS A 42 9.39 2.69 -3.25
C HIS A 42 8.86 4.13 -3.18
N LEU A 43 8.89 4.79 -2.02
CA LEU A 43 8.38 6.16 -1.88
C LEU A 43 9.49 7.21 -1.70
N PRO A 44 9.33 8.40 -2.31
CA PRO A 44 10.15 9.57 -2.02
C PRO A 44 10.10 9.97 -0.54
N ALA A 45 11.16 10.63 -0.06
CA ALA A 45 11.32 10.97 1.36
C ALA A 45 10.15 11.77 1.93
N GLU A 46 9.64 12.77 1.21
CA GLU A 46 8.52 13.62 1.65
C GLU A 46 7.23 12.81 1.83
N MET A 47 6.91 11.94 0.87
CA MET A 47 5.72 11.08 0.94
C MET A 47 5.80 10.05 2.07
N ARG A 48 7.02 9.58 2.39
CA ARG A 48 7.23 8.65 3.50
C ARG A 48 6.92 9.25 4.86
N VAL A 49 7.21 10.53 5.07
CA VAL A 49 6.97 11.19 6.38
C VAL A 49 5.50 11.10 6.72
N LEU A 50 4.65 11.57 5.81
CA LEU A 50 3.20 11.51 5.97
C LEU A 50 2.70 10.06 6.05
N GLY A 51 3.15 9.19 5.14
CA GLY A 51 2.68 7.82 5.06
C GLY A 51 3.05 6.97 6.29
N ASP A 52 4.26 7.08 6.81
CA ASP A 52 4.72 6.33 7.98
C ASP A 52 3.98 6.74 9.25
N GLU A 53 3.65 8.03 9.40
CA GLU A 53 2.82 8.54 10.50
C GLU A 53 1.39 7.99 10.42
N TYR A 54 0.80 8.01 9.23
CA TYR A 54 -0.55 7.50 9.01
C TYR A 54 -0.64 5.99 9.30
N ILE A 55 0.30 5.17 8.80
CA ILE A 55 0.33 3.73 9.12
C ILE A 55 0.38 3.50 10.63
N LYS A 56 1.24 4.23 11.36
CA LYS A 56 1.37 4.10 12.81
C LYS A 56 0.08 4.45 13.54
N ALA A 57 -0.60 5.51 13.12
CA ALA A 57 -1.86 5.94 13.69
C ALA A 57 -2.94 4.88 13.47
N GLU A 58 -3.11 4.42 12.23
CA GLU A 58 -4.15 3.46 11.84
C GLU A 58 -3.97 2.10 12.53
N PHE A 59 -2.76 1.54 12.54
CA PHE A 59 -2.51 0.27 13.25
C PHE A 59 -2.68 0.40 14.77
N ARG A 60 -2.41 1.58 15.35
CA ARG A 60 -2.67 1.83 16.77
C ARG A 60 -4.16 1.92 17.06
N ALA A 61 -4.92 2.62 16.21
CA ALA A 61 -6.37 2.73 16.33
C ALA A 61 -7.05 1.36 16.19
N HIS A 62 -6.54 0.49 15.32
CA HIS A 62 -7.11 -0.82 15.04
C HIS A 62 -6.63 -1.95 15.98
N ARG A 63 -5.90 -1.63 17.07
CA ARG A 63 -5.35 -2.65 17.99
C ARG A 63 -6.41 -3.41 18.78
N LYS A 64 -7.59 -2.81 18.98
CA LYS A 64 -8.68 -3.35 19.82
C LYS A 64 -9.97 -3.57 19.04
N VAL A 65 -9.87 -3.91 17.75
CA VAL A 65 -11.05 -4.22 16.95
C VAL A 65 -11.59 -5.58 17.36
N ASP A 66 -12.83 -5.60 17.85
CA ASP A 66 -13.48 -6.83 18.32
C ASP A 66 -14.16 -7.62 17.18
N ASN A 67 -14.61 -6.92 16.12
CA ASN A 67 -15.27 -7.56 14.99
C ASN A 67 -14.25 -8.18 14.02
N PRO A 68 -14.21 -9.52 13.86
CA PRO A 68 -13.25 -10.18 12.98
C PRO A 68 -13.40 -9.77 11.51
N ALA A 69 -14.62 -9.45 11.05
CA ALA A 69 -14.84 -9.02 9.66
C ALA A 69 -14.16 -7.68 9.38
N HIS A 70 -14.21 -6.74 10.33
CA HIS A 70 -13.53 -5.44 10.20
C HIS A 70 -12.01 -5.61 10.20
N LEU A 71 -11.48 -6.52 11.03
CA LEU A 71 -10.04 -6.82 11.04
C LEU A 71 -9.59 -7.44 9.71
N ILE A 72 -10.38 -8.36 9.15
CA ILE A 72 -10.09 -8.97 7.84
C ILE A 72 -10.10 -7.89 6.74
N GLY A 73 -11.11 -7.02 6.71
CA GLY A 73 -11.18 -5.91 5.76
C GLY A 73 -9.96 -4.99 5.88
N PHE A 74 -9.63 -4.58 7.10
CA PHE A 74 -8.46 -3.75 7.39
C PHE A 74 -7.17 -4.37 6.85
N LEU A 75 -6.87 -5.62 7.21
CA LEU A 75 -5.66 -6.29 6.76
C LEU A 75 -5.63 -6.48 5.24
N THR A 76 -6.80 -6.70 4.61
CA THR A 76 -6.91 -6.92 3.17
C THR A 76 -6.56 -5.64 2.41
N GLU A 77 -7.17 -4.51 2.79
CA GLU A 77 -6.88 -3.21 2.17
C GLU A 77 -5.42 -2.82 2.33
N TRP A 78 -4.84 -2.98 3.53
CA TRP A 78 -3.44 -2.68 3.77
C TRP A 78 -2.48 -3.61 3.03
N GLN A 79 -2.85 -4.88 2.82
CA GLN A 79 -2.06 -5.81 2.02
C GLN A 79 -2.10 -5.45 0.54
N MET A 80 -3.26 -5.06 0.00
CA MET A 80 -3.40 -4.59 -1.38
C MET A 80 -2.61 -3.28 -1.59
N TYR A 81 -2.68 -2.35 -0.64
CA TYR A 81 -1.88 -1.13 -0.67
C TYR A 81 -0.38 -1.44 -0.70
N ALA A 82 0.11 -2.35 0.16
CA ALA A 82 1.52 -2.75 0.16
C ALA A 82 1.95 -3.32 -1.20
N GLN A 83 1.13 -4.18 -1.81
CA GLN A 83 1.41 -4.74 -3.15
C GLN A 83 1.47 -3.66 -4.22
N LYS A 84 0.55 -2.70 -4.18
CA LYS A 84 0.51 -1.58 -5.13
C LYS A 84 1.76 -0.69 -5.01
N ILE A 85 2.22 -0.41 -3.79
CA ILE A 85 3.46 0.33 -3.53
C ILE A 85 4.67 -0.46 -4.05
N GLU A 86 4.76 -1.76 -3.74
CA GLU A 86 5.88 -2.62 -4.16
C GLU A 86 5.95 -2.84 -5.68
N GLY A 87 4.81 -2.78 -6.37
CA GLY A 87 4.73 -2.91 -7.82
C GLY A 87 4.92 -1.59 -8.58
N ASP A 88 5.21 -0.48 -7.89
CA ASP A 88 5.27 0.88 -8.45
C ASP A 88 3.98 1.30 -9.20
N GLN A 89 2.86 0.61 -8.94
CA GLN A 89 1.55 0.84 -9.57
C GLN A 89 0.77 1.97 -8.91
N TRP A 90 1.41 2.73 -8.02
CA TRP A 90 0.78 3.84 -7.30
C TRP A 90 0.87 5.16 -8.05
N VAL A 91 1.84 5.32 -8.94
CA VAL A 91 2.01 6.52 -9.76
C VAL A 91 1.04 6.49 -10.94
N GLY A 92 0.26 7.55 -11.11
CA GLY A 92 -0.66 7.68 -12.24
C GLY A 92 -1.94 6.86 -12.12
N ASP A 93 -2.17 6.18 -10.98
CA ASP A 93 -3.42 5.48 -10.75
C ASP A 93 -4.58 6.48 -10.59
N LYS A 94 -5.74 6.11 -11.14
CA LYS A 94 -6.94 6.96 -11.11
C LYS A 94 -7.81 6.61 -9.92
N LEU A 95 -8.51 7.61 -9.39
CA LEU A 95 -9.51 7.37 -8.37
C LEU A 95 -10.67 6.56 -8.97
N ASP A 96 -11.02 5.46 -8.32
CA ASP A 96 -12.16 4.63 -8.70
C ASP A 96 -13.47 5.42 -8.58
N GLU A 97 -14.26 5.41 -9.65
CA GLU A 97 -15.55 6.11 -9.75
C GLU A 97 -16.54 5.61 -8.69
N GLN A 98 -16.47 4.33 -8.32
CA GLN A 98 -17.30 3.78 -7.23
C GLN A 98 -16.91 4.30 -5.85
N LYS A 99 -15.65 4.72 -5.65
CA LYS A 99 -15.23 5.37 -4.41
C LYS A 99 -15.71 6.80 -4.37
N LEU A 100 -15.63 7.51 -5.49
CA LEU A 100 -16.08 8.89 -5.60
C LEU A 100 -17.59 9.01 -5.31
N SER A 101 -18.41 8.10 -5.82
CA SER A 101 -19.86 8.12 -5.58
C SER A 101 -20.27 7.82 -4.13
N LYS A 102 -19.36 7.26 -3.32
CA LYS A 102 -19.59 6.98 -1.89
C LYS A 102 -19.09 8.10 -0.98
N MET A 103 -18.38 9.09 -1.53
CA MET A 103 -17.91 10.24 -0.76
C MET A 103 -19.04 11.23 -0.52
N SER A 104 -18.99 11.91 0.61
CA SER A 104 -19.86 13.06 0.88
C SER A 104 -19.46 14.27 0.03
N ASP A 105 -20.39 15.21 -0.14
CA ASP A 105 -20.14 16.46 -0.87
C ASP A 105 -18.95 17.24 -0.30
N GLU A 106 -18.78 17.24 1.03
CA GLU A 106 -17.64 17.89 1.70
C GLU A 106 -16.30 17.21 1.35
N GLN A 107 -16.27 15.87 1.35
CA GLN A 107 -15.06 15.13 0.96
C GLN A 107 -14.71 15.34 -0.51
N ILE A 108 -15.72 15.43 -1.39
CA ILE A 108 -15.52 15.74 -2.80
C ILE A 108 -14.97 17.16 -2.97
N HIS A 109 -15.50 18.12 -2.22
CA HIS A 109 -15.02 19.49 -2.22
C HIS A 109 -13.56 19.58 -1.79
N GLN A 110 -13.19 18.97 -0.66
CA GLN A 110 -11.81 18.93 -0.18
C GLN A 110 -10.85 18.28 -1.19
N LEU A 111 -11.29 17.19 -1.84
CA LEU A 111 -10.50 16.54 -2.87
C LEU A 111 -10.28 17.46 -4.08
N TYR A 112 -11.30 18.21 -4.49
CA TYR A 112 -11.20 19.18 -5.56
C TYR A 112 -10.25 20.34 -5.21
N GLU A 113 -10.34 20.90 -4.00
CA GLU A 113 -9.42 21.94 -3.53
C GLU A 113 -7.97 21.46 -3.55
N LEU A 114 -7.72 20.22 -3.09
CA LEU A 114 -6.40 19.61 -3.14
C LEU A 114 -5.87 19.49 -4.58
N MET A 115 -6.73 19.05 -5.51
CA MET A 115 -6.37 18.97 -6.93
C MET A 115 -5.96 20.34 -7.49
N GLN A 116 -6.74 21.37 -7.20
CA GLN A 116 -6.46 22.74 -7.66
C GLN A 116 -5.14 23.26 -7.07
N ALA A 117 -4.87 23.04 -5.78
CA ALA A 117 -3.63 23.44 -5.13
C ALA A 117 -2.39 22.78 -5.77
N ILE A 118 -2.46 21.48 -6.08
CA ILE A 118 -1.38 20.76 -6.76
C ILE A 118 -1.15 21.32 -8.17
N GLN A 119 -2.21 21.56 -8.95
CA GLN A 119 -2.10 22.12 -10.30
C GLN A 119 -1.50 23.53 -10.31
N ASN A 120 -1.92 24.39 -9.38
CA ASN A 120 -1.39 25.76 -9.28
C ASN A 120 0.10 25.74 -8.96
N ARG A 121 0.54 24.91 -8.00
CA ARG A 121 1.97 24.74 -7.68
C ARG A 121 2.78 24.27 -8.89
N SER A 122 2.22 23.38 -9.71
CA SER A 122 2.92 22.90 -10.92
C SER A 122 3.09 23.98 -11.99
N LYS A 123 2.13 24.90 -12.12
CA LYS A 123 2.21 26.05 -13.04
C LYS A 123 3.24 27.08 -12.57
N GLU A 124 3.22 27.42 -11.29
CA GLU A 124 4.16 28.38 -10.69
C GLU A 124 5.62 27.90 -10.74
N GLY A 125 5.86 26.59 -10.61
CA GLY A 125 7.21 26.02 -10.74
C GLY A 125 7.75 26.02 -12.18
N GLY A 126 6.88 25.92 -13.19
CA GLY A 126 7.27 25.94 -14.61
C GLY A 126 7.65 27.33 -15.13
N GLU A 127 7.16 28.40 -14.51
CA GLU A 127 7.51 29.79 -14.87
C GLU A 127 8.87 30.23 -14.32
N GLN A 128 9.46 29.52 -13.36
CA GLN A 128 10.78 29.84 -12.77
C GLN A 128 11.95 29.12 -13.44
N GLU A 129 11.69 28.11 -14.29
CA GLU A 129 12.70 27.34 -15.03
C GLU A 129 12.84 27.77 -16.51
N SER A 130 12.17 28.85 -16.94
CA SER A 130 12.26 29.39 -18.32
C SER A 130 13.03 30.70 -18.42
#